data_AF-A0A939XMX2-F1
#
_entry.id   AF-A0A939XMX2-F1
#
_cell.length_a   1.000
_cell.length_b   1.000
_cell.length_c   1.000
_cell.angle_alpha   90.00
_cell.angle_beta   90.00
_cell.angle_gamma   90.00
#
_symmetry.space_group_name_H-M   'P 1'
#
loop_
_entity.id
_entity.type
_entity.pdbx_description
1 polymer ?
#
loop_
_entity_poly.entity_id
_entity_poly.type
_entity_poly.pdbx_seq_one_letter_code
_entity_poly.pdbx_strand_id
1 'polypeptide(L)' 'MKRLMPALLLSLLAACSAPEKVDFVEYVNPLVGSMSTHALSTGNTYPAIALPWGMNFWTPQTGRTGDGWAYVYTDNK' A
#
# COMPACT_ATOMS: atom_id res chain seq x y z
N MET A 1 -3.03 29.11 -44.23
CA MET A 1 -2.01 28.96 -43.17
C MET A 1 -2.45 29.52 -41.81
N LYS A 2 -3.14 30.66 -41.71
CA LYS A 2 -3.54 31.29 -40.42
C LYS A 2 -4.55 30.49 -39.56
N ARG A 3 -5.32 29.56 -40.15
CA ARG A 3 -6.28 28.71 -39.42
C ARG A 3 -5.70 27.37 -38.92
N LEU A 4 -4.53 26.95 -39.43
CA LEU A 4 -3.86 25.73 -38.98
C LEU A 4 -3.12 25.91 -37.65
N MET A 5 -2.59 27.11 -37.40
CA MET A 5 -1.84 27.42 -36.18
C MET A 5 -2.68 27.33 -34.89
N PRO A 6 -3.93 27.88 -34.82
CA PRO A 6 -4.75 27.73 -33.61
C PRO A 6 -5.25 26.29 -33.42
N ALA A 7 -5.47 25.53 -34.49
CA ALA A 7 -5.85 24.12 -34.39
C ALA A 7 -4.70 23.25 -33.84
N LEU A 8 -3.46 23.53 -34.26
CA LEU A 8 -2.27 22.86 -33.73
C LEU A 8 -2.05 23.22 -32.26
N LEU A 9 -2.21 24.48 -31.89
CA LEU A 9 -2.06 24.93 -30.50
C LEU A 9 -3.12 24.30 -29.57
N LEU A 10 -4.38 24.18 -30.04
CA LEU A 10 -5.46 23.54 -29.32
C LEU A 10 -5.21 22.03 -29.14
N SER A 11 -4.62 21.37 -30.15
CA SER A 11 -4.24 19.95 -30.05
C SER A 11 -3.08 19.70 -29.08
N LEU A 12 -2.11 20.63 -28.98
CA LEU A 12 -1.03 20.55 -27.99
C LEU A 12 -1.53 20.77 -26.55
N LEU A 13 -2.47 21.70 -26.35
CA LEU A 13 -3.08 21.95 -25.04
C LEU A 13 -3.89 20.74 -24.53
N ALA A 14 -4.56 20.01 -25.43
CA ALA A 14 -5.30 18.80 -25.08
C ALA A 14 -4.40 17.61 -24.68
N ALA A 15 -3.17 17.54 -25.23
CA ALA A 15 -2.22 16.48 -24.90
C ALA A 15 -1.55 16.63 -23.53
N CYS A 16 -1.65 17.81 -22.88
CA CYS A 16 -0.99 18.09 -21.61
C CYS A 16 -1.80 17.64 -20.37
N SER A 17 -3.02 17.14 -20.56
CA SER A 17 -3.98 16.86 -19.48
C SER A 17 -4.26 15.37 -19.34
N ALA A 18 -3.23 14.54 -19.12
CA ALA A 18 -3.46 13.16 -18.71
C ALA A 18 -3.88 13.15 -17.22
N PRO A 19 -5.04 12.55 -16.86
CA PRO A 19 -5.40 12.42 -15.45
C PRO A 19 -4.38 11.53 -14.74
N GLU A 20 -3.91 11.98 -13.57
CA GLU A 20 -3.05 11.18 -12.71
C GLU A 20 -3.82 9.92 -12.27
N LYS A 21 -3.26 8.75 -12.56
CA LYS A 21 -3.87 7.49 -12.17
C LYS A 21 -3.64 7.32 -10.67
N VAL A 22 -4.72 7.37 -9.89
CA VAL A 22 -4.66 7.05 -8.46
C VAL A 22 -4.33 5.57 -8.31
N ASP A 23 -3.21 5.27 -7.64
CA ASP A 23 -2.91 3.92 -7.19
C ASP A 23 -3.41 3.74 -5.75
N PHE A 24 -4.50 2.98 -5.59
CA PHE A 24 -5.12 2.79 -4.30
C PHE A 24 -4.25 1.98 -3.31
N VAL A 25 -3.22 1.27 -3.80
CA VAL A 25 -2.31 0.53 -2.92
C VAL A 25 -1.54 1.46 -1.98
N GLU A 26 -1.31 2.71 -2.39
CA GLU A 26 -0.60 3.72 -1.61
C GLU A 26 -1.33 4.13 -0.32
N TYR A 27 -2.63 3.85 -0.22
CA TYR A 27 -3.41 4.10 1.00
C TYR A 27 -3.34 2.94 2.01
N VAL A 28 -2.80 1.78 1.61
CA VAL A 28 -2.75 0.60 2.46
C VAL A 28 -1.53 0.65 3.37
N ASN A 29 -1.75 0.61 4.68
CA ASN A 29 -0.69 0.39 5.66
C ASN A 29 -0.81 -1.01 6.28
N PRO A 30 0.05 -1.98 5.91
CA PRO A 30 0.01 -3.35 6.45
C PRO A 30 0.24 -3.45 7.96
N LEU A 31 0.73 -2.40 8.61
CA LEU A 31 1.00 -2.37 10.05
C LEU A 31 -0.23 -2.02 10.90
N VAL A 32 -1.34 -1.59 10.28
CA VAL A 32 -2.58 -1.29 11.00
C VAL A 32 -3.06 -2.54 11.75
N GLY A 33 -3.20 -2.42 13.08
CA GLY A 33 -3.58 -3.51 14.00
C GLY A 33 -2.41 -4.30 14.60
N SER A 34 -1.17 -4.08 14.15
CA SER A 34 0.02 -4.80 14.65
C SER A 34 0.57 -4.27 15.99
N MET A 35 0.13 -3.07 16.40
CA MET A 35 0.37 -2.54 17.76
C MET A 35 -0.67 -3.13 18.72
N SER A 36 -0.65 -4.45 18.87
CA SER A 36 -1.53 -5.20 19.76
C SER A 36 -0.73 -5.88 20.85
N THR A 37 -1.37 -6.16 21.98
CA THR A 37 -0.82 -6.98 23.07
C THR A 37 -1.76 -8.13 23.37
N HIS A 38 -1.31 -9.12 24.14
CA HIS A 38 -2.18 -10.19 24.61
C HIS A 38 -3.34 -9.66 25.49
N ALA A 39 -3.10 -8.60 26.27
CA ALA A 39 -4.08 -8.04 27.19
C ALA A 39 -5.13 -7.17 26.48
N LEU A 40 -4.76 -6.50 25.38
CA LEU A 40 -5.63 -5.63 24.62
C LEU A 40 -5.26 -5.66 23.14
N SER A 41 -6.25 -6.04 22.32
CA SER A 41 -6.12 -6.07 20.86
C SER A 41 -6.53 -4.74 20.24
N THR A 42 -5.76 -4.29 19.26
CA THR A 42 -6.13 -3.22 18.32
C THR A 42 -6.34 -3.77 16.90
N GLY A 43 -6.36 -5.10 16.75
CA GLY A 43 -6.55 -5.80 15.48
C GLY A 43 -5.95 -7.20 15.47
N ASN A 44 -4.85 -7.44 16.21
CA ASN A 44 -4.06 -8.69 16.17
C ASN A 44 -3.68 -9.10 14.74
N THR A 45 -3.20 -8.14 13.95
CA THR A 45 -2.74 -8.37 12.57
C THR A 45 -1.23 -8.51 12.51
N TYR A 46 -0.73 -9.14 11.45
CA TYR A 46 0.67 -9.10 11.05
C TYR A 46 0.77 -8.48 9.64
N PRO A 47 1.88 -7.82 9.28
CA PRO A 47 2.04 -7.21 7.97
C PRO A 47 2.21 -8.29 6.88
N ALA A 48 1.09 -8.72 6.30
CA ALA A 48 1.05 -9.73 5.26
C ALA A 48 1.50 -9.17 3.90
N ILE A 49 2.66 -9.60 3.44
CA ILE A 49 3.17 -9.30 2.10
C ILE A 49 2.75 -10.44 1.17
N ALA A 50 1.75 -10.15 0.33
CA ALA A 50 1.11 -11.16 -0.50
C ALA A 50 0.37 -10.57 -1.71
N LEU A 51 0.06 -11.45 -2.66
CA LEU A 51 -1.01 -11.23 -3.62
C LEU A 51 -2.37 -11.54 -2.98
N PRO A 52 -3.49 -10.97 -3.49
CA PRO A 52 -4.82 -11.33 -3.04
C PRO A 52 -5.04 -12.86 -3.09
N TRP A 53 -5.42 -13.44 -1.96
CA TRP A 53 -5.63 -14.89 -1.79
C TRP A 53 -4.42 -15.78 -2.13
N GLY A 54 -3.20 -15.24 -2.03
CA GLY A 54 -1.98 -16.03 -2.17
C GLY A 54 -1.98 -17.24 -1.24
N MET A 55 -1.59 -18.40 -1.75
CA MET A 55 -1.48 -19.62 -0.94
C MET A 55 -0.41 -19.50 0.17
N ASN A 56 0.60 -18.66 -0.06
CA ASN A 56 1.69 -18.41 0.88
C ASN A 56 1.87 -16.91 1.07
N PHE A 57 1.95 -16.47 2.33
CA PHE A 57 2.21 -15.08 2.71
C PHE A 57 3.59 -14.94 3.34
N TRP A 58 4.16 -13.75 3.25
CA TRP A 58 5.43 -13.40 3.88
C TRP A 58 5.22 -12.30 4.91
N THR A 59 5.95 -12.37 6.02
CA THR A 59 5.96 -11.33 7.06
C THR A 59 7.35 -11.24 7.69
N PRO A 60 7.84 -10.05 8.07
CA PRO A 60 8.90 -9.95 9.05
C PRO A 60 8.48 -10.65 10.35
N GLN A 61 9.43 -11.29 11.03
CA GLN A 61 9.21 -11.95 12.31
C GLN A 61 10.02 -11.24 13.39
N THR A 62 9.36 -10.79 14.45
CA THR A 62 9.98 -10.22 15.67
C THR A 62 9.78 -11.13 16.89
N GLY A 63 8.72 -11.94 16.84
CA GLY A 63 8.38 -12.96 17.84
C GLY A 63 9.29 -14.19 17.77
N ARG A 64 9.21 -15.02 18.82
CA ARG A 64 9.91 -16.30 18.84
C ARG A 64 9.22 -17.30 17.92
N THR A 65 9.97 -18.21 17.31
CA THR A 65 9.37 -19.27 16.47
C THR A 65 8.41 -20.13 17.30
N GLY A 66 7.20 -20.34 16.78
CA GLY A 66 6.13 -21.06 17.49
C GLY A 66 5.23 -20.16 18.34
N ASP A 67 5.56 -18.87 18.46
CA ASP A 67 4.68 -17.86 19.04
C ASP A 67 3.61 -17.43 18.02
N GLY A 68 2.35 -17.29 18.46
CA GLY A 68 1.27 -16.73 17.65
C GLY A 68 1.46 -15.24 17.34
N TRP A 69 2.21 -14.52 18.19
CA TRP A 69 2.60 -13.13 17.97
C TRP A 69 3.88 -13.06 17.12
N ALA A 70 3.78 -13.51 15.87
CA ALA A 70 4.92 -13.55 14.94
C ALA A 70 5.53 -12.16 14.69
N TYR A 71 4.71 -11.10 14.64
CA TYR A 71 5.13 -9.70 14.52
C TYR A 71 4.38 -8.83 15.52
N VAL A 72 5.09 -7.93 16.21
CA VAL A 72 4.53 -6.92 17.11
C VAL A 72 5.21 -5.58 16.85
N TYR A 73 4.45 -4.52 16.64
CA TYR A 73 4.99 -3.20 16.26
C TYR A 73 6.02 -2.63 17.25
N THR A 74 5.82 -2.89 18.54
CA THR A 74 6.66 -2.36 19.63
C THR A 74 7.84 -3.25 20.01
N ASP A 75 8.02 -4.37 19.30
CA ASP A 75 9.12 -5.30 19.57
C ASP A 75 10.40 -4.78 18.91
N ASN A 76 11.44 -4.57 19.73
CA ASN A 76 12.69 -3.89 19.33
C ASN A 76 13.90 -4.83 19.37
N LYS A 77 13.68 -6.12 19.11
CA LYS A 77 14.76 -7.13 19.20
C LYS A 77 15.78 -6.99 18.08
#